data_AF-A0A967LSP7-F1
#
_entry.id   AF-A0A967LSP7-F1
#
_cell.length_a   1.000
_cell.length_b   1.000
_cell.length_c   1.000
_cell.angle_alpha   90.00
_cell.angle_beta   90.00
_cell.angle_gamma   90.00
#
_symmetry.space_group_name_H-M   'P 1'
#
loop_
_entity.id
_entity.type
_entity.pdbx_description
1 polymer ?
#
loop_
_entity_poly.entity_id
_entity_poly.type
_entity_poly.pdbx_seq_one_letter_code
_entity_poly.pdbx_strand_id
1 'polypeptide(L)'
;MRLDRPLRIVPRETLGRWQLERAVRAGAQHVAAKVDSICRTPTGWSLRTGAGEVRCSFLVGADGAASLVRRVAAPAFRVELAPTRVSYPAWV
;
A
#
# COMPACT_ATOMS: atom_id res chain seq x y z
N MET A 1 -21.36 22.13 -20.17
CA MET A 1 -21.68 21.50 -18.87
C MET A 1 -20.43 21.51 -18.01
N ARG A 2 -20.47 22.13 -16.82
CA ARG A 2 -19.35 22.21 -15.86
C ARG A 2 -19.69 21.30 -14.67
N LEU A 3 -18.77 20.43 -14.28
CA LEU A 3 -18.96 19.54 -13.13
C LEU A 3 -18.58 20.28 -11.84
N ASP A 4 -19.45 20.29 -10.84
CA ASP A 4 -19.20 20.95 -9.55
C ASP A 4 -18.14 20.25 -8.69
N ARG A 5 -17.91 18.95 -8.94
CA ARG A 5 -16.91 18.12 -8.27
C ARG A 5 -16.19 17.23 -9.29
N PRO A 6 -15.27 17.80 -10.07
CA PRO A 6 -14.62 17.06 -11.14
C PRO A 6 -13.66 16.00 -10.57
N LEU A 7 -13.73 14.79 -11.11
CA LEU A 7 -12.70 13.77 -10.90
C LEU A 7 -11.45 14.16 -11.69
N ARG A 8 -10.28 14.16 -11.05
CA ARG A 8 -9.00 14.35 -11.73
C ARG A 8 -8.40 12.99 -12.08
N ILE A 9 -8.19 12.76 -13.37
CA ILE A 9 -7.46 11.59 -13.86
C ILE A 9 -6.00 11.99 -13.99
N VAL A 10 -5.11 11.25 -13.33
CA VAL A 10 -3.67 11.53 -13.33
C VAL A 10 -2.88 10.24 -13.55
N PRO A 11 -1.66 10.31 -14.13
CA PRO A 11 -0.79 9.15 -14.23
C PRO A 11 -0.39 8.65 -12.84
N ARG A 12 -0.61 7.36 -12.59
CA ARG A 12 -0.29 6.71 -11.30
C ARG A 12 1.17 6.91 -10.90
N GLU A 13 2.09 6.75 -11.86
CA GLU A 13 3.51 6.93 -11.65
C GLU A 13 3.86 8.35 -11.20
N THR A 14 3.28 9.36 -11.86
CA THR A 14 3.51 10.77 -11.52
C THR A 14 3.00 11.09 -10.12
N LEU A 15 1.79 10.63 -9.78
CA LEU A 15 1.23 10.84 -8.45
C LEU A 15 2.04 10.12 -7.37
N GLY A 16 2.44 8.87 -7.60
CA GLY A 16 3.22 8.08 -6.65
C GLY A 16 4.58 8.70 -6.37
N ARG A 17 5.31 9.12 -7.41
CA ARG A 17 6.59 9.83 -7.26
C ARG A 17 6.43 11.12 -6.45
N TRP A 18 5.44 11.94 -6.80
CA TRP A 18 5.18 13.20 -6.09
C TRP A 18 4.86 12.98 -4.59
N GLN A 19 4.07 11.95 -4.26
CA GLN A 19 3.74 11.60 -2.86
C GLN A 19 4.98 11.16 -2.08
N LEU A 20 5.81 10.29 -2.69
CA LEU A 20 7.04 9.81 -2.07
C LEU A 20 8.02 10.96 -1.80
N GLU A 21 8.25 11.82 -2.79
CA GLU A 21 9.11 13.00 -2.66
C GLU A 21 8.63 13.95 -1.56
N ARG A 22 7.31 14.09 -1.38
CA ARG A 22 6.73 14.89 -0.29
C ARG A 22 7.01 14.27 1.07
N ALA A 23 6.83 12.96 1.21
CA ALA A 23 7.09 12.24 2.46
C ALA A 23 8.56 12.33 2.87
N VAL A 24 9.49 12.10 1.92
CA VAL A 24 10.93 12.21 2.18
C VAL A 24 11.32 13.63 2.58
N ARG A 25 10.80 14.65 1.88
CA ARG A 25 11.04 16.06 2.26
C ARG A 25 10.49 16.42 3.63
N ALA A 26 9.45 15.75 4.10
CA ALA A 26 8.92 15.92 5.44
C ALA A 26 9.70 15.14 6.52
N GLY A 27 10.75 14.40 6.14
CA GLY A 27 11.63 13.68 7.06
C GLY A 27 11.44 12.15 7.08
N ALA A 28 10.58 11.59 6.23
CA ALA A 28 10.46 10.14 6.13
C ALA A 28 11.73 9.54 5.50
N GLN A 29 12.20 8.42 6.05
CA GLN A 29 13.25 7.62 5.41
C GLN A 29 12.62 6.64 4.43
N HIS A 30 12.98 6.76 3.16
CA HIS A 30 12.57 5.80 2.14
C HIS A 30 13.66 4.74 1.92
N VAL A 31 13.32 3.48 2.19
CA VAL A 31 14.18 2.33 1.94
C VAL A 31 13.56 1.52 0.80
N ALA A 32 14.22 1.53 -0.36
CA ALA A 32 13.79 0.75 -1.52
C ALA A 32 14.16 -0.74 -1.33
N ALA A 33 13.38 -1.45 -0.53
CA ALA A 33 13.60 -2.86 -0.23
C ALA A 33 12.28 -3.65 -0.24
N LYS A 34 12.37 -4.92 -0.63
CA LYS A 34 11.29 -5.88 -0.47
C LYS A 34 11.31 -6.44 0.96
N VAL A 35 10.14 -6.49 1.59
CA VAL A 35 9.94 -7.20 2.85
C VAL A 35 9.63 -8.66 2.54
N ASP A 36 10.37 -9.57 3.16
CA ASP A 36 10.26 -11.02 2.96
C ASP A 36 9.34 -11.66 4.01
N SER A 37 9.43 -11.22 5.25
CA SER A 37 8.60 -11.71 6.36
C SER A 37 8.37 -10.65 7.41
N ILE A 38 7.25 -10.77 8.13
CA ILE A 38 6.85 -9.87 9.21
C ILE A 38 6.42 -10.74 10.39
N CYS A 39 6.83 -10.37 11.60
CA CYS A 39 6.36 -10.99 12.82
C CYS A 39 5.99 -9.92 13.86
N ARG A 40 4.96 -10.23 14.65
CA ARG A 40 4.62 -9.43 15.82
C ARG A 40 5.52 -9.86 16.97
N THR A 41 6.05 -8.89 17.70
CA THR A 41 6.87 -9.10 18.90
C THR A 41 6.10 -8.62 20.13
N PRO A 42 6.57 -8.91 21.36
CA PRO A 42 5.92 -8.40 22.57
C PRO A 42 5.84 -6.87 22.64
N THR A 43 6.77 -6.15 21.98
CA THR A 43 6.89 -4.69 22.06
C THR A 43 6.65 -3.98 20.71
N GLY A 44 6.24 -4.70 19.67
CA GLY A 44 6.00 -4.12 18.35
C GLY A 44 6.06 -5.14 17.22
N TRP A 45 6.90 -4.85 16.23
CA TRP A 45 7.03 -5.59 14.98
C TRP A 45 8.49 -5.77 14.60
N SER A 46 8.77 -6.89 13.95
CA SER A 46 10.03 -7.13 13.25
C SER A 46 9.73 -7.49 11.79
N LEU A 47 10.51 -6.93 10.89
CA LEU A 47 10.46 -7.13 9.45
C LEU A 47 11.82 -7.65 8.99
N ARG A 48 11.81 -8.66 8.14
CA ARG A 48 13.01 -9.13 7.45
C ARG A 48 12.98 -8.65 6.01
N THR A 49 14.13 -8.16 5.56
CA THR A 49 14.40 -7.75 4.18
C THR A 49 15.70 -8.42 3.73
N GLY A 50 15.99 -8.37 2.43
CA GLY A 50 17.28 -8.81 1.90
C GLY A 50 18.50 -8.08 2.49
N ALA A 51 18.30 -6.89 3.07
CA ALA A 51 19.35 -6.09 3.70
C ALA A 51 19.48 -6.33 5.22
N GLY A 52 18.57 -7.10 5.84
CA GLY A 52 18.59 -7.38 7.27
C GLY A 52 17.23 -7.22 7.96
N GLU A 53 17.28 -7.11 9.29
CA GLU A 53 16.11 -6.98 10.17
C GLU A 53 15.83 -5.51 10.51
N VAL A 54 14.55 -5.12 10.47
CA VAL A 54 14.06 -3.81 10.90
C VAL A 54 13.03 -4.00 12.01
N ARG A 55 13.15 -3.25 13.10
CA ARG A 55 12.21 -3.29 14.24
C ARG A 55 11.49 -1.96 14.40
N CYS A 56 10.21 -2.01 14.71
CA CYS A 56 9.40 -0.82 14.97
C CYS A 56 8.28 -1.08 15.98
N SER A 57 7.85 -0.05 16.69
CA SER A 57 6.72 -0.14 17.65
C SER A 57 5.37 -0.23 16.92
N PHE A 58 5.24 0.47 15.79
CA PHE A 58 4.03 0.52 14.98
C PHE A 58 4.34 0.15 13.53
N LEU A 59 3.39 -0.55 12.91
CA LEU A 59 3.46 -0.98 11.52
C LEU A 59 2.15 -0.65 10.81
N VAL A 60 2.23 0.07 9.69
CA VAL A 60 1.07 0.43 8.85
C VAL A 60 1.13 -0.37 7.55
N GLY A 61 0.08 -1.15 7.29
CA GLY A 61 -0.04 -1.96 6.07
C GLY A 61 -0.46 -1.15 4.86
N ALA A 62 0.50 -0.66 4.08
CA ALA A 62 0.30 0.01 2.79
C ALA A 62 0.86 -0.82 1.61
N ASP A 63 0.92 -2.14 1.76
CA ASP A 63 1.57 -3.12 0.88
C ASP A 63 0.60 -3.80 -0.12
N GLY A 64 -0.55 -3.17 -0.37
CA GLY A 64 -1.46 -3.50 -1.47
C GLY A 64 -2.28 -4.78 -1.30
N ALA A 65 -2.83 -5.26 -2.41
CA ALA A 65 -3.80 -6.36 -2.40
C ALA A 65 -3.22 -7.67 -1.84
N ALA A 66 -1.94 -7.95 -2.07
CA ALA A 66 -1.23 -9.14 -1.60
C ALA A 66 -0.56 -8.97 -0.22
N SER A 67 -1.04 -8.02 0.59
CA SER A 67 -0.48 -7.58 1.87
C SER A 67 0.06 -8.72 2.76
N LEU A 68 1.35 -8.63 3.10
CA LEU A 68 2.02 -9.38 4.17
C LEU A 68 1.51 -8.91 5.53
N VAL A 69 1.34 -7.60 5.71
CA VAL A 69 0.87 -7.03 6.99
C VAL A 69 -0.49 -7.61 7.37
N ARG A 70 -1.45 -7.65 6.43
CA ARG A 70 -2.78 -8.21 6.67
C ARG A 70 -2.72 -9.68 7.07
N ARG A 71 -1.86 -10.48 6.43
CA ARG A 71 -1.71 -11.92 6.76
C ARG A 71 -1.32 -12.14 8.23
N VAL A 72 -0.51 -11.26 8.80
CA VAL A 72 0.01 -11.42 10.17
C VAL A 72 -0.83 -10.67 11.19
N ALA A 73 -1.27 -9.45 10.88
CA ALA A 73 -1.99 -8.58 11.80
C ALA A 73 -3.50 -8.85 11.85
N ALA A 74 -4.09 -9.34 10.75
CA ALA A 74 -5.53 -9.56 10.62
C ALA A 74 -5.83 -10.79 9.73
N PRO A 75 -5.38 -12.00 10.10
CA PRO A 75 -5.53 -13.20 9.26
C PRO A 75 -6.98 -13.58 8.94
N ALA A 76 -7.93 -13.15 9.77
CA ALA A 76 -9.36 -13.35 9.52
C ALA A 76 -9.92 -12.43 8.41
N PHE A 77 -9.24 -11.33 8.09
CA PHE A 77 -9.63 -10.40 7.01
C PHE A 77 -9.12 -10.93 5.68
N ARG A 78 -9.91 -11.83 5.08
CA ARG A 78 -9.65 -12.39 3.75
C ARG A 78 -10.22 -11.47 2.68
N VAL A 79 -9.52 -11.39 1.56
CA VAL A 79 -10.02 -10.68 0.38
C VAL A 79 -11.09 -11.54 -0.25
N GLU A 80 -12.31 -11.02 -0.32
CA GLU A 80 -13.34 -11.56 -1.19
C GLU A 80 -13.07 -11.06 -2.62
N LEU A 81 -12.87 -11.99 -3.55
CA LEU A 81 -12.70 -11.63 -4.96
C LEU A 81 -14.09 -11.37 -5.56
N ALA A 82 -14.51 -10.11 -5.56
CA ALA A 82 -15.65 -9.69 -6.36
C ALA A 82 -15.24 -9.66 -7.85
N PRO A 83 -16.11 -10.13 -8.78
CA PRO A 83 -15.83 -10.06 -10.20
C PRO A 83 -15.60 -8.60 -10.63
N THR A 84 -14.42 -8.32 -11.18
CA THR A 84 -14.01 -6.96 -11.62
C THR A 84 -14.40 -6.64 -13.07
N ARG A 85 -15.14 -7.52 -13.76
CA ARG A 85 -15.66 -7.23 -15.09
C ARG A 85 -16.80 -6.21 -14.98
N VAL A 86 -16.46 -4.95 -15.18
CA VAL A 86 -17.42 -3.94 -15.59
C VAL A 86 -17.62 -4.09 -17.10
N SER A 87 -18.77 -4.64 -17.49
CA SER A 87 -19.23 -4.59 -18.87
C SER A 87 -19.59 -3.15 -19.19
N TYR A 88 -18.81 -2.47 -20.02
CA TYR A 88 -19.27 -1.20 -20.59
C TYR A 88 -20.33 -1.51 -21.65
N PRO A 89 -21.48 -0.80 -21.66
CA PRO A 89 -22.42 -0.94 -22.75
C PRO A 89 -21.70 -0.60 -24.07
N ALA A 90 -21.87 -1.46 -25.07
CA ALA A 90 -21.53 -1.08 -26.44
C ALA A 90 -22.49 0.04 -26.82
N TRP A 91 -21.96 1.22 -27.09
CA TRP A 91 -22.75 2.32 -27.63
C TRP A 91 -23.25 1.88 -29.02
N VAL A 92 -24.57 1.74 -29.16
CA VAL A 92 -25.27 1.53 -30.44
C VAL A 92 -25.56 2.90 -31.05
#